data_AF-A0A6N8WM27-F1
#
_entry.id   AF-A0A6N8WM27-F1
#
_cell.length_a   1.000
_cell.length_b   1.000
_cell.length_c   1.000
_cell.angle_alpha   90.00
_cell.angle_beta   90.00
_cell.angle_gamma   90.00
#
_symmetry.space_group_name_H-M   'P 1'
#
loop_
_entity.id
_entity.type
_entity.pdbx_description
1 polymer ?
#
loop_
_entity_poly.entity_id
_entity_poly.type
_entity_poly.pdbx_seq_one_letter_code
_entity_poly.pdbx_strand_id
1 'polypeptide(L)'
;MALQRSWGRLRPDDVHDHIEAWWTRLRRSGRASLNGHQCAVIDAYVAAKRSRDVAEQALRPWVLRHNKGTYWVDTTIERRSRLDGAAMDGDNAEAGLKIPSRQLLPFFLAARSVVTPGKDLLGEALCSSYEAFRFTRRTTRAEKDEQDEAPSADAHLSHAHWYLDEFDQALKRCSGANHPKVDATVRKTVDLWEQGEKVLVFAFYRHTCRALRIHISAELERRLMLAAQRQLRVRGQELDAEAVNRLLDLVQRRYFDDGRLPGRRALDNALEAIIHSHDYALRRVGVSPDERETLKGVMRRFLRVRTTLVRCFPLAEFETVAPTDAVRGVLGHPDSSGVSWQQKFARFLEFLTGGCSRVERKHYLEAAQRTQTRGIRVDADETAGGDGDASAVTLANVQVATGETRRATRSRLMRAFNTPFFPDVLVCSEVMGEGVDLQRFCRHVIHHDLAWNPSTIEQRTGRVDRIGCKAEGRQSIVVYMPYLAGTADERQYRVMTDRERWFRVVMGQEAVARLIAPDSLGIAPLPTAVSNELNFELAL
;
A
#
# COMPACT_ATOMS: atom_id res chain seq x y z
N MET A 1 25.07 6.45 -20.90
CA MET A 1 26.14 5.42 -20.90
C MET A 1 27.51 5.94 -20.44
N ALA A 2 28.12 6.93 -21.11
CA ALA A 2 29.46 7.42 -20.73
C ALA A 2 29.54 7.98 -19.30
N LEU A 3 28.52 8.76 -18.89
CA LEU A 3 28.40 9.27 -17.52
C LEU A 3 28.31 8.13 -16.50
N GLN A 4 27.41 7.17 -16.69
CA GLN A 4 27.25 6.02 -15.79
C GLN A 4 28.53 5.18 -15.70
N ARG A 5 29.24 4.92 -16.80
CA ARG A 5 30.54 4.21 -16.77
C ARG A 5 31.61 4.98 -15.99
N SER A 6 31.66 6.29 -16.15
CA SER A 6 32.63 7.14 -15.41
C SER A 6 32.26 7.21 -13.93
N TRP A 7 30.96 7.29 -13.63
CA TRP A 7 30.43 7.28 -12.27
C TRP A 7 30.73 5.97 -11.54
N GLY A 8 30.54 4.83 -12.20
CA GLY A 8 30.83 3.51 -11.65
C GLY A 8 32.33 3.22 -11.43
N ARG A 9 33.23 4.07 -11.94
CA ARG A 9 34.68 3.97 -11.71
C ARG A 9 35.16 4.77 -10.49
N LEU A 10 34.31 5.60 -9.88
CA LEU A 10 34.62 6.29 -8.64
C LEU A 10 34.98 5.28 -7.56
N ARG A 11 35.97 5.61 -6.74
CA ARG A 11 36.43 4.87 -5.55
C ARG A 11 35.93 5.56 -4.27
N PRO A 12 35.93 4.89 -3.10
CA PRO A 12 35.54 5.53 -1.85
C PRO A 12 36.35 6.80 -1.57
N ASP A 13 37.64 6.78 -1.90
CA ASP A 13 38.53 7.94 -1.75
C ASP A 13 38.25 9.09 -2.75
N ASP A 14 37.45 8.84 -3.80
CA ASP A 14 37.09 9.88 -4.77
C ASP A 14 35.90 10.74 -4.29
N VAL A 15 35.12 10.24 -3.32
CA VAL A 15 33.89 10.83 -2.80
C VAL A 15 34.06 11.17 -1.32
N HIS A 16 34.12 12.46 -1.01
CA HIS A 16 34.26 12.94 0.37
C HIS A 16 32.95 13.55 0.87
N ASP A 17 32.53 13.19 2.09
CA ASP A 17 31.28 13.59 2.75
C ASP A 17 30.00 13.14 2.00
N HIS A 18 28.86 13.76 2.34
CA HIS A 18 27.58 13.48 1.72
C HIS A 18 27.57 13.80 0.21
N ILE A 19 26.97 12.90 -0.58
CA ILE A 19 27.07 12.88 -2.05
C ILE A 19 26.64 14.19 -2.74
N GLU A 20 25.62 14.87 -2.23
CA GLU A 20 25.16 16.16 -2.76
C GLU A 20 26.15 17.31 -2.50
N ALA A 21 26.75 17.32 -1.31
CA ALA A 21 27.74 18.32 -0.91
C ALA A 21 29.05 18.10 -1.69
N TRP A 22 29.45 16.82 -1.82
CA TRP A 22 30.55 16.41 -2.68
C TRP A 22 30.37 16.90 -4.11
N TRP A 23 29.21 16.60 -4.73
CA TRP A 23 28.94 17.00 -6.11
C TRP A 23 29.00 18.52 -6.30
N THR A 24 28.44 19.26 -5.35
CA THR A 24 28.46 20.74 -5.37
C THR A 24 29.89 21.28 -5.33
N ARG A 25 30.76 20.72 -4.48
CA ARG A 25 32.18 21.11 -4.40
C ARG A 25 32.96 20.68 -5.63
N LEU A 26 32.71 19.47 -6.12
CA LEU A 26 33.36 18.91 -7.30
C LEU A 26 33.18 19.84 -8.52
N ARG A 27 31.96 20.35 -8.72
CA ARG A 27 31.65 21.31 -9.80
C ARG A 27 32.33 22.67 -9.68
N ARG A 28 32.68 23.09 -8.47
CA ARG A 28 33.37 24.37 -8.19
C ARG A 28 34.88 24.24 -8.19
N SER A 29 35.39 23.02 -8.13
CA SER A 29 36.81 22.73 -8.06
C SER A 29 37.46 22.95 -9.42
N GLY A 30 38.65 23.54 -9.44
CA GLY A 30 39.44 23.66 -10.67
C GLY A 30 39.95 22.28 -11.12
N ARG A 31 40.10 22.05 -12.43
CA ARG A 31 40.58 20.76 -12.95
C ARG A 31 41.93 20.31 -12.34
N ALA A 32 42.78 21.25 -11.95
CA ALA A 32 44.08 20.96 -11.34
C ALA A 32 43.98 20.30 -9.94
N SER A 33 42.85 20.45 -9.24
CA SER A 33 42.64 19.86 -7.92
C SER A 33 41.85 18.55 -7.97
N LEU A 34 41.55 18.04 -9.17
CA LEU A 34 40.74 16.84 -9.37
C LEU A 34 41.60 15.67 -9.85
N ASN A 35 41.26 14.46 -9.38
CA ASN A 35 41.90 13.25 -9.89
C ASN A 35 41.31 12.82 -11.25
N GLY A 36 41.92 11.81 -11.87
CA GLY A 36 41.49 11.33 -13.20
C GLY A 36 40.04 10.82 -13.25
N HIS A 37 39.55 10.17 -12.18
CA HIS A 37 38.16 9.70 -12.13
C HIS A 37 37.18 10.87 -12.02
N GLN A 38 37.48 11.82 -11.14
CA GLN A 38 36.71 13.04 -10.93
C GLN A 38 36.60 13.89 -12.21
N CYS A 39 37.72 14.09 -12.91
CA CYS A 39 37.73 14.75 -14.22
C CYS A 39 36.86 14.01 -15.24
N ALA A 40 36.98 12.68 -15.34
CA ALA A 40 36.18 11.88 -16.26
C ALA A 40 34.67 11.98 -15.97
N VAL A 41 34.27 12.04 -14.70
CA VAL A 41 32.86 12.23 -14.30
C VAL A 41 32.34 13.60 -14.72
N ILE A 42 33.10 14.69 -14.48
CA ILE A 42 32.71 16.04 -14.90
C ILE A 42 32.56 16.11 -16.42
N ASP A 43 33.56 15.61 -17.16
CA ASP A 43 33.56 15.67 -18.62
C ASP A 43 32.39 14.88 -19.21
N ALA A 44 32.12 13.69 -18.68
CA ALA A 44 30.98 12.89 -19.10
C ALA A 44 29.64 13.53 -18.74
N TYR A 45 29.56 14.26 -17.61
CA TYR A 45 28.36 14.98 -17.19
C TYR A 45 28.07 16.17 -18.10
N VAL A 46 29.09 16.99 -18.40
CA VAL A 46 28.97 18.14 -19.32
C VAL A 46 28.55 17.67 -20.71
N ALA A 47 29.15 16.58 -21.20
CA ALA A 47 28.76 15.99 -22.48
C ALA A 47 27.30 15.50 -22.46
N ALA A 48 26.89 14.80 -21.40
CA ALA A 48 25.52 14.32 -21.24
C ALA A 48 24.50 15.47 -21.20
N LYS A 49 24.80 16.54 -20.45
CA LYS A 49 23.96 17.74 -20.36
C LYS A 49 23.79 18.40 -21.72
N ARG A 50 24.90 18.64 -22.44
CA ARG A 50 24.85 19.23 -23.78
C ARG A 50 24.03 18.38 -24.75
N SER A 51 24.20 17.06 -24.75
CA SER A 51 23.40 16.17 -25.59
C SER A 51 21.92 16.18 -25.23
N ARG A 52 21.59 16.24 -23.92
CA ARG A 52 20.23 16.39 -23.44
C ARG A 52 19.61 17.69 -23.95
N ASP A 53 20.29 18.83 -23.80
CA ASP A 53 19.77 20.15 -24.18
C ASP A 53 19.45 20.21 -25.69
N VAL A 54 20.34 19.67 -26.53
CA VAL A 54 20.13 19.57 -27.99
C VAL A 54 18.92 18.69 -28.31
N ALA A 55 18.81 17.52 -27.66
CA ALA A 55 17.70 16.62 -27.86
C ALA A 55 16.36 17.21 -27.36
N GLU A 56 16.38 17.93 -26.24
CA GLU A 56 15.20 18.58 -25.68
C GLU A 56 14.66 19.65 -26.62
N GLN A 57 15.53 20.51 -27.15
CA GLN A 57 15.15 21.51 -28.15
C GLN A 57 14.53 20.88 -29.41
N ALA A 58 15.06 19.75 -29.87
CA ALA A 58 14.54 19.03 -31.02
C ALA A 58 13.20 18.33 -30.74
N LEU A 59 12.98 17.83 -29.52
CA LEU A 59 11.78 17.10 -29.13
C LEU A 59 10.62 18.02 -28.71
N ARG A 60 10.90 19.20 -28.16
CA ARG A 60 9.91 20.13 -27.62
C ARG A 60 8.75 20.47 -28.58
N PRO A 61 8.93 20.60 -29.91
CA PRO A 61 7.82 20.85 -30.83
C PRO A 61 6.88 19.65 -31.00
N TRP A 62 7.34 18.43 -30.71
CA TRP A 62 6.65 17.18 -31.07
C TRP A 62 6.17 16.38 -29.87
N VAL A 63 6.85 16.50 -28.73
CA VAL A 63 6.61 15.69 -27.54
C VAL A 63 6.17 16.61 -26.41
N LEU A 64 4.91 16.47 -26.02
CA LEU A 64 4.37 17.05 -24.79
C LEU A 64 4.41 16.01 -23.69
N ARG A 65 5.27 16.23 -22.69
CA ARG A 65 5.34 15.39 -21.50
C ARG A 65 4.67 16.11 -20.34
N HIS A 66 3.51 15.60 -19.93
CA HIS A 66 2.93 16.02 -18.67
C HIS A 66 3.73 15.43 -17.51
N ASN A 67 4.72 16.18 -17.02
CA ASN A 67 5.43 15.85 -15.80
C ASN A 67 4.54 16.19 -14.61
N LYS A 68 4.23 15.19 -13.79
CA LYS A 68 3.58 15.44 -12.49
C LYS A 68 4.57 16.23 -11.64
N GLY A 69 4.19 17.45 -11.26
CA GLY A 69 5.00 18.30 -10.38
C GLY A 69 5.22 17.68 -9.00
N THR A 70 6.25 18.18 -8.31
CA THR A 70 6.53 17.83 -6.90
C THR A 70 5.37 18.19 -5.99
N TYR A 71 4.68 19.29 -6.28
CA TYR A 71 3.52 19.79 -5.55
C TYR A 71 2.25 19.63 -6.36
N TRP A 72 1.09 19.61 -5.71
CA TRP A 72 -0.18 19.77 -6.43
C TRP A 72 -0.27 21.17 -7.04
N VAL A 73 -0.89 21.25 -8.21
CA VAL A 73 -1.12 22.49 -8.94
C VAL A 73 -1.77 23.52 -8.01
N ASP A 74 -1.22 24.73 -7.99
CA ASP A 74 -1.66 25.86 -7.17
C ASP A 74 -1.65 25.63 -5.64
N THR A 75 -0.83 24.70 -5.15
CA THR A 75 -0.67 24.46 -3.70
C THR A 75 0.80 24.31 -3.29
N THR A 76 1.07 24.41 -2.00
CA THR A 76 2.37 24.06 -1.38
C THR A 76 2.41 22.60 -0.91
N ILE A 77 1.39 21.81 -1.24
CA ILE A 77 1.25 20.44 -0.73
C ILE A 77 2.00 19.50 -1.66
N GLU A 78 2.94 18.74 -1.12
CA GLU A 78 3.67 17.73 -1.88
C GLU A 78 2.71 16.68 -2.46
N ARG A 79 2.89 16.34 -3.73
CA ARG A 79 2.06 15.35 -4.42
C ARG A 79 2.23 13.97 -3.80
N ARG A 80 3.48 13.58 -3.53
CA ARG A 80 3.86 12.29 -2.94
C ARG A 80 4.83 12.49 -1.79
N SER A 81 4.57 11.82 -0.68
CA SER A 81 5.50 11.69 0.45
C SER A 81 5.96 10.23 0.51
N ARG A 82 7.28 10.00 0.45
CA ARG A 82 7.87 8.66 0.51
C ARG A 82 8.50 8.44 1.89
N LEU A 83 8.21 7.29 2.49
CA LEU A 83 8.74 6.86 3.78
C LEU A 83 9.42 5.50 3.63
N ASP A 84 10.74 5.51 3.70
CA ASP A 84 11.59 4.35 3.41
C ASP A 84 12.09 3.68 4.69
N GLY A 85 12.19 2.35 4.68
CA GLY A 85 12.78 1.59 5.79
C GLY A 85 12.08 1.85 7.12
N ALA A 86 12.84 2.23 8.15
CA ALA A 86 12.35 2.55 9.47
C ALA A 86 11.58 3.88 9.56
N ALA A 87 11.74 4.77 8.57
CA ALA A 87 11.00 6.04 8.51
C ALA A 87 9.48 5.83 8.49
N MET A 88 9.01 4.67 8.03
CA MET A 88 7.60 4.33 8.07
C MET A 88 7.02 4.38 9.48
N ASP A 89 7.81 4.03 10.50
CA ASP A 89 7.42 4.01 11.91
C ASP A 89 7.75 5.31 12.67
N GLY A 90 8.25 6.34 11.96
CA GLY A 90 8.67 7.61 12.58
C GLY A 90 10.07 7.56 13.20
N ASP A 91 10.79 6.44 13.03
CA ASP A 91 12.20 6.30 13.39
C ASP A 91 13.11 6.99 12.35
N ASN A 92 14.41 7.03 12.64
CA ASN A 92 15.43 7.75 11.86
C ASN A 92 15.30 7.49 10.33
N ALA A 93 15.16 8.55 9.55
CA ALA A 93 14.65 8.52 8.17
C ALA A 93 15.55 7.80 7.15
N GLU A 94 16.79 7.46 7.51
CA GLU A 94 17.80 6.92 6.58
C GLU A 94 18.19 5.46 6.84
N ALA A 95 17.52 4.75 7.75
CA ALA A 95 17.88 3.37 8.10
C ALA A 95 16.80 2.35 7.73
N GLY A 96 17.22 1.12 7.43
CA GLY A 96 16.30 -0.02 7.29
C GLY A 96 15.71 -0.46 8.63
N LEU A 97 14.64 -1.25 8.55
CA LEU A 97 14.01 -1.89 9.71
C LEU A 97 15.01 -2.87 10.35
N LYS A 98 15.25 -2.70 11.65
CA LYS A 98 16.17 -3.57 12.40
C LYS A 98 15.55 -4.94 12.64
N ILE A 99 16.35 -5.99 12.48
CA ILE A 99 15.97 -7.34 12.94
C ILE A 99 16.14 -7.36 14.46
N PRO A 100 15.09 -7.65 15.25
CA PRO A 100 15.21 -7.73 16.70
C PRO A 100 16.20 -8.80 17.13
N SER A 101 16.97 -8.57 18.19
CA SER A 101 18.01 -9.50 18.66
C SER A 101 17.49 -10.93 18.88
N ARG A 102 16.25 -11.06 19.38
CA ARG A 102 15.59 -12.37 19.56
C ARG A 102 15.33 -13.13 18.26
N GLN A 103 15.23 -12.43 17.13
CA GLN A 103 14.95 -13.00 15.81
C GLN A 103 16.22 -13.17 14.95
N LEU A 104 17.39 -12.72 15.40
CA LEU A 104 18.64 -12.82 14.61
C LEU A 104 19.02 -14.27 14.30
N LEU A 105 18.87 -15.17 15.27
CA LEU A 105 19.22 -16.59 15.08
C LEU A 105 18.41 -17.24 13.94
N PRO A 106 17.07 -17.12 13.88
CA PRO A 106 16.30 -17.52 12.71
C PRO A 106 16.84 -16.97 11.39
N PHE A 107 17.18 -15.68 11.32
CA PHE A 107 17.73 -15.10 10.10
C PHE A 107 19.08 -15.71 9.70
N PHE A 108 19.99 -15.95 10.66
CA PHE A 108 21.27 -16.59 10.38
C PHE A 108 21.11 -18.05 9.95
N LEU A 109 20.21 -18.81 10.58
CA LEU A 109 19.92 -20.19 10.20
C LEU A 109 19.32 -20.26 8.79
N ALA A 110 18.37 -19.38 8.49
CA ALA A 110 17.78 -19.26 7.16
C ALA A 110 18.83 -18.88 6.09
N ALA A 111 19.73 -17.93 6.39
CA ALA A 111 20.82 -17.57 5.50
C ALA A 111 21.81 -18.73 5.26
N ARG A 112 22.10 -19.52 6.31
CA ARG A 112 22.99 -20.70 6.20
C ARG A 112 22.37 -21.88 5.46
N SER A 113 21.04 -21.96 5.42
CA SER A 113 20.34 -22.99 4.63
C SER A 113 20.48 -22.83 3.10
N VAL A 114 21.14 -21.76 2.62
CA VAL A 114 21.43 -21.52 1.19
C VAL A 114 22.55 -22.44 0.72
N VAL A 115 22.23 -23.31 -0.26
CA VAL A 115 23.11 -24.40 -0.71
C VAL A 115 24.07 -23.97 -1.83
N THR A 116 23.73 -22.95 -2.62
CA THR A 116 24.54 -22.52 -3.78
C THR A 116 24.67 -21.00 -3.82
N PRO A 117 25.91 -20.45 -3.83
CA PRO A 117 26.14 -19.04 -4.13
C PRO A 117 25.54 -18.67 -5.48
N GLY A 118 24.76 -17.59 -5.56
CA GLY A 118 24.19 -17.08 -6.82
C GLY A 118 22.76 -17.55 -7.17
N LYS A 119 22.14 -18.46 -6.40
CA LYS A 119 20.69 -18.70 -6.48
C LYS A 119 19.95 -17.73 -5.54
N ASP A 120 19.71 -16.51 -6.03
CA ASP A 120 19.21 -15.32 -5.31
C ASP A 120 17.78 -15.45 -4.73
N LEU A 121 17.06 -16.52 -5.04
CA LEU A 121 15.66 -16.75 -4.64
C LEU A 121 15.43 -16.83 -3.11
N LEU A 122 16.47 -17.19 -2.36
CA LEU A 122 16.32 -17.64 -0.98
C LEU A 122 16.42 -16.50 0.04
N GLY A 123 17.22 -15.47 -0.25
CA GLY A 123 17.31 -14.27 0.56
C GLY A 123 16.08 -13.36 0.39
N GLU A 124 15.59 -13.25 -0.85
CA GLU A 124 14.43 -12.41 -1.18
C GLU A 124 13.15 -12.88 -0.46
N ALA A 125 12.86 -14.18 -0.48
CA ALA A 125 11.66 -14.73 0.16
C ALA A 125 11.68 -14.55 1.69
N LEU A 126 12.85 -14.74 2.32
CA LEU A 126 13.02 -14.48 3.75
C LEU A 126 12.80 -13.01 4.10
N CYS A 127 13.27 -12.10 3.26
CA CYS A 127 13.07 -10.67 3.49
C CYS A 127 11.59 -10.24 3.35
N SER A 128 10.77 -11.01 2.65
CA SER A 128 9.32 -10.81 2.58
C SER A 128 8.63 -11.32 3.85
N SER A 129 8.65 -12.64 4.07
CA SER A 129 8.01 -13.27 5.24
C SER A 129 8.59 -14.65 5.56
N TYR A 130 8.37 -15.11 6.80
CA TYR A 130 8.72 -16.48 7.19
C TYR A 130 7.88 -17.52 6.43
N GLU A 131 6.63 -17.20 6.11
CA GLU A 131 5.70 -18.05 5.35
C GLU A 131 6.17 -18.25 3.91
N ALA A 132 6.55 -17.17 3.23
CA ALA A 132 7.11 -17.23 1.88
C ALA A 132 8.41 -18.05 1.87
N PHE A 133 9.32 -17.77 2.80
CA PHE A 133 10.57 -18.53 2.92
C PHE A 133 10.34 -20.03 3.11
N ARG A 134 9.48 -20.42 4.06
CA ARG A 134 9.16 -21.83 4.32
C ARG A 134 8.54 -22.50 3.12
N PHE A 135 7.64 -21.82 2.42
CA PHE A 135 7.01 -22.36 1.23
C PHE A 135 8.03 -22.64 0.13
N THR A 136 8.86 -21.65 -0.22
CA THR A 136 9.90 -21.79 -1.24
C THR A 136 10.84 -22.95 -0.96
N ARG A 137 11.11 -23.24 0.32
CA ARG A 137 11.96 -24.38 0.72
C ARG A 137 11.30 -25.74 0.63
N ARG A 138 10.00 -25.84 0.89
CA ARG A 138 9.27 -27.12 0.85
C ARG A 138 8.94 -27.55 -0.58
N THR A 139 8.64 -26.59 -1.46
CA THR A 139 8.15 -26.87 -2.82
C THR A 139 9.18 -26.60 -3.90
N THR A 140 10.30 -25.93 -3.57
CA THR A 140 11.27 -25.42 -4.55
C THR A 140 10.63 -24.45 -5.56
N ARG A 141 9.50 -23.82 -5.18
CA ARG A 141 8.75 -22.85 -5.98
C ARG A 141 8.55 -21.56 -5.20
N ALA A 142 8.79 -20.41 -5.84
CA ALA A 142 8.60 -19.12 -5.20
C ALA A 142 7.11 -18.71 -5.07
N GLU A 143 6.24 -19.18 -5.98
CA GLU A 143 4.82 -18.73 -6.09
C GLU A 143 4.69 -17.19 -6.07
N LYS A 144 5.55 -16.53 -6.85
CA LYS A 144 5.42 -15.11 -7.23
C LYS A 144 4.46 -15.02 -8.43
N ASP A 145 3.53 -14.07 -8.40
CA ASP A 145 2.52 -13.94 -9.47
C ASP A 145 3.11 -13.43 -10.83
N GLU A 146 4.32 -12.86 -10.88
CA GLU A 146 5.00 -12.50 -12.14
C GLU A 146 5.93 -13.58 -12.71
N GLN A 147 6.23 -14.65 -11.99
CA GLN A 147 7.26 -15.61 -12.39
C GLN A 147 6.86 -17.04 -12.04
N ASP A 148 6.24 -17.74 -13.00
CA ASP A 148 6.35 -19.19 -13.11
C ASP A 148 7.81 -19.52 -13.47
N GLU A 149 8.74 -19.31 -12.52
CA GLU A 149 10.06 -19.90 -12.65
C GLU A 149 9.89 -21.42 -12.71
N ALA A 150 10.45 -22.03 -13.76
CA ALA A 150 10.56 -23.48 -13.83
C ALA A 150 11.16 -23.98 -12.51
N PRO A 151 10.62 -25.06 -11.91
CA PRO A 151 11.16 -25.59 -10.66
C PRO A 151 12.67 -25.74 -10.82
N SER A 152 13.45 -25.24 -9.87
CA SER A 152 14.89 -25.46 -9.91
C SER A 152 15.12 -26.96 -9.69
N ALA A 153 15.21 -27.71 -10.79
CA ALA A 153 15.70 -29.06 -10.76
C ALA A 153 17.10 -29.01 -10.12
N ASP A 154 17.35 -29.89 -9.16
CA ASP A 154 18.63 -30.04 -8.45
C ASP A 154 18.96 -28.97 -7.39
N ALA A 155 18.14 -28.87 -6.34
CA ALA A 155 18.64 -28.44 -5.04
C ALA A 155 18.70 -29.65 -4.09
N HIS A 156 19.89 -30.23 -3.91
CA HIS A 156 20.12 -31.25 -2.89
C HIS A 156 19.98 -30.61 -1.49
N LEU A 157 18.78 -30.73 -0.88
CA LEU A 157 18.45 -30.09 0.40
C LEU A 157 19.01 -30.81 1.64
N SER A 158 19.80 -31.86 1.46
CA SER A 158 20.38 -32.64 2.57
C SER A 158 21.21 -31.76 3.53
N HIS A 159 21.95 -30.78 3.01
CA HIS A 159 22.69 -29.82 3.83
C HIS A 159 21.79 -28.75 4.49
N ALA A 160 20.63 -28.45 3.89
CA ALA A 160 19.72 -27.41 4.37
C ALA A 160 18.77 -27.90 5.46
N HIS A 161 18.47 -29.20 5.52
CA HIS A 161 17.43 -29.77 6.39
C HIS A 161 17.67 -29.44 7.87
N TRP A 162 18.89 -29.67 8.37
CA TRP A 162 19.23 -29.35 9.77
C TRP A 162 19.04 -27.86 10.08
N TYR A 163 19.48 -26.96 9.21
CA TYR A 163 19.29 -25.52 9.40
C TYR A 163 17.83 -25.11 9.40
N LEU A 164 16.98 -25.76 8.59
CA LEU A 164 15.54 -25.49 8.53
C LEU A 164 14.81 -25.99 9.77
N ASP A 165 15.19 -27.16 10.30
CA ASP A 165 14.64 -27.68 11.56
C ASP A 165 15.03 -26.79 12.74
N GLU A 166 16.31 -26.39 12.82
CA GLU A 166 16.78 -25.46 13.83
C GLU A 166 16.13 -24.07 13.67
N PHE A 167 15.90 -23.62 12.43
CA PHE A 167 15.16 -22.39 12.16
C PHE A 167 13.74 -22.48 12.72
N ASP A 168 13.03 -23.59 12.46
CA ASP A 168 11.67 -23.79 12.96
C ASP A 168 11.62 -23.87 14.49
N GLN A 169 12.60 -24.52 15.11
CA GLN A 169 12.74 -24.54 16.57
C GLN A 169 13.06 -23.15 17.13
N ALA A 170 13.98 -22.41 16.52
CA ALA A 170 14.35 -21.06 16.93
C ALA A 170 13.17 -20.10 16.81
N LEU A 171 12.38 -20.19 15.73
CA LEU A 171 11.14 -19.42 15.57
C LEU A 171 10.09 -19.78 16.62
N LYS A 172 9.92 -21.06 16.97
CA LYS A 172 9.01 -21.46 18.07
C LYS A 172 9.44 -20.84 19.40
N ARG A 173 10.75 -20.77 19.68
CA ARG A 173 11.29 -20.07 20.87
C ARG A 173 11.05 -18.56 20.83
N CYS A 174 10.90 -17.98 19.64
CA CYS A 174 10.50 -16.58 19.48
C CYS A 174 9.00 -16.33 19.75
N SER A 175 8.21 -17.37 20.11
CA SER A 175 6.78 -17.38 20.48
C SER A 175 5.99 -16.11 20.13
N GLY A 176 5.15 -16.20 19.09
CA GLY A 176 4.25 -15.11 18.68
C GLY A 176 4.94 -13.90 18.03
N ALA A 177 6.26 -13.92 17.84
CA ALA A 177 6.95 -12.88 17.09
C ALA A 177 6.70 -13.04 15.58
N ASN A 178 5.97 -12.08 15.02
CA ASN A 178 5.83 -11.94 13.57
C ASN A 178 7.20 -11.61 12.94
N HIS A 179 7.35 -11.98 11.66
CA HIS A 179 8.48 -11.53 10.83
C HIS A 179 8.61 -10.00 10.94
N PRO A 180 9.81 -9.41 11.15
CA PRO A 180 9.93 -7.99 11.51
C PRO A 180 9.35 -7.04 10.48
N LYS A 181 9.48 -7.36 9.18
CA LYS A 181 8.90 -6.58 8.09
C LYS A 181 7.36 -6.71 8.03
N VAL A 182 6.85 -7.91 8.26
CA VAL A 182 5.40 -8.17 8.34
C VAL A 182 4.82 -7.41 9.51
N ASP A 183 5.48 -7.45 10.68
CA ASP A 183 5.08 -6.72 11.88
C ASP A 183 4.99 -5.21 11.65
N ALA A 184 6.03 -4.60 11.06
CA ALA A 184 6.02 -3.18 10.71
C ALA A 184 4.89 -2.84 9.72
N THR A 185 4.68 -3.68 8.71
CA THR A 185 3.61 -3.50 7.72
C THR A 185 2.23 -3.60 8.37
N VAL A 186 2.02 -4.58 9.25
CA VAL A 186 0.78 -4.81 9.99
C VAL A 186 0.49 -3.63 10.90
N ARG A 187 1.46 -3.22 11.73
CA ARG A 187 1.33 -2.06 12.62
C ARG A 187 0.94 -0.82 11.84
N LYS A 188 1.69 -0.46 10.79
CA LYS A 188 1.41 0.73 9.98
C LYS A 188 0.04 0.68 9.30
N THR A 189 -0.33 -0.49 8.77
CA THR A 189 -1.65 -0.67 8.13
C THR A 189 -2.78 -0.44 9.13
N VAL A 190 -2.65 -0.99 10.34
CA VAL A 190 -3.67 -0.84 11.38
C VAL A 190 -3.68 0.57 11.96
N ASP A 191 -2.53 1.23 12.12
CA ASP A 191 -2.46 2.65 12.53
C ASP A 191 -3.27 3.54 11.57
N LEU A 192 -3.09 3.35 10.26
CA LEU A 192 -3.80 4.09 9.22
C LEU A 192 -5.30 3.74 9.20
N TRP A 193 -5.65 2.47 9.42
CA TRP A 193 -7.04 2.07 9.54
C TRP A 193 -7.74 2.70 10.75
N GLU A 194 -7.07 2.80 11.91
CA GLU A 194 -7.61 3.47 13.10
C GLU A 194 -7.92 4.94 12.79
N GLN A 195 -7.08 5.57 11.97
CA GLN A 195 -7.26 6.92 11.43
C GLN A 195 -8.34 7.04 10.34
N GLY A 196 -8.98 5.93 9.94
CA GLY A 196 -10.05 5.89 8.93
C GLY A 196 -9.59 6.00 7.49
N GLU A 197 -8.32 5.69 7.26
CA GLU A 197 -7.73 5.63 5.93
C GLU A 197 -7.87 4.23 5.35
N LYS A 198 -8.04 4.18 4.02
CA LYS A 198 -7.88 2.95 3.27
C LYS A 198 -6.41 2.74 2.94
N VAL A 199 -5.98 1.48 2.98
CA VAL A 199 -4.59 1.10 2.76
C VAL A 199 -4.50 0.06 1.65
N LEU A 200 -3.64 0.34 0.67
CA LEU A 200 -3.28 -0.60 -0.38
C LEU A 200 -1.90 -1.17 -0.08
N VAL A 201 -1.78 -2.49 0.04
CA VAL A 201 -0.52 -3.18 0.33
C VAL A 201 -0.15 -4.06 -0.86
N PHE A 202 1.06 -3.92 -1.39
CA PHE A 202 1.60 -4.74 -2.46
C PHE A 202 2.65 -5.73 -1.93
N ALA A 203 2.49 -7.03 -2.20
CA ALA A 203 3.44 -8.09 -1.88
C ALA A 203 3.47 -9.15 -2.99
N PHE A 204 4.64 -9.68 -3.36
CA PHE A 204 4.80 -10.53 -4.56
C PHE A 204 4.43 -11.97 -4.29
N TYR A 205 4.77 -12.43 -3.09
CA TYR A 205 4.57 -13.82 -2.68
C TYR A 205 3.14 -14.00 -2.22
N ARG A 206 2.44 -14.97 -2.80
CA ARG A 206 1.06 -15.32 -2.41
C ARG A 206 0.97 -15.70 -0.92
N HIS A 207 1.99 -16.36 -0.40
CA HIS A 207 2.11 -16.70 1.02
C HIS A 207 2.29 -15.47 1.92
N THR A 208 3.06 -14.47 1.49
CA THR A 208 3.15 -13.18 2.19
C THR A 208 1.81 -12.46 2.18
N CYS A 209 1.10 -12.42 1.04
CA CYS A 209 -0.25 -11.83 0.97
C CYS A 209 -1.21 -12.48 1.97
N ARG A 210 -1.19 -13.82 2.08
CA ARG A 210 -2.00 -14.57 3.06
C ARG A 210 -1.59 -14.25 4.49
N ALA A 211 -0.29 -14.23 4.79
CA ALA A 211 0.22 -13.90 6.11
C ALA A 211 -0.20 -12.48 6.53
N LEU A 212 -0.01 -11.49 5.65
CA LEU A 212 -0.45 -10.11 5.87
C LEU A 212 -1.95 -10.03 6.16
N ARG A 213 -2.80 -10.72 5.39
CA ARG A 213 -4.25 -10.76 5.67
C ARG A 213 -4.55 -11.26 7.09
N ILE A 214 -3.94 -12.37 7.49
CA ILE A 214 -4.17 -12.98 8.81
C ILE A 214 -3.70 -12.03 9.91
N HIS A 215 -2.48 -11.53 9.83
CA HIS A 215 -1.89 -10.69 10.88
C HIS A 215 -2.56 -9.31 10.96
N ILE A 216 -2.92 -8.70 9.82
CA ILE A 216 -3.67 -7.44 9.82
C ILE A 216 -5.04 -7.66 10.45
N SER A 217 -5.78 -8.72 10.08
CA SER A 217 -7.09 -9.00 10.68
C SER A 217 -7.01 -9.26 12.20
N ALA A 218 -6.01 -10.03 12.65
CA ALA A 218 -5.81 -10.30 14.07
C ALA A 218 -5.46 -9.02 14.86
N GLU A 219 -4.59 -8.18 14.31
CA GLU A 219 -4.21 -6.91 14.94
C GLU A 219 -5.37 -5.91 14.95
N LEU A 220 -6.17 -5.86 13.88
CA LEU A 220 -7.42 -5.08 13.85
C LEU A 220 -8.38 -5.52 14.95
N GLU A 221 -8.63 -6.81 15.11
CA GLU A 221 -9.52 -7.34 16.15
C GLU A 221 -8.98 -7.03 17.55
N ARG A 222 -7.66 -7.18 17.76
CA ARG A 222 -7.02 -6.84 19.03
C ARG A 222 -7.19 -5.36 19.38
N ARG A 223 -6.87 -4.44 18.45
CA ARG A 223 -6.99 -3.00 18.70
C ARG A 223 -8.44 -2.54 18.81
N LEU A 224 -9.35 -3.16 18.06
CA LEU A 224 -10.79 -2.94 18.18
C LEU A 224 -11.27 -3.23 19.61
N MET A 225 -10.91 -4.38 20.16
CA MET A 225 -11.29 -4.75 21.52
C MET A 225 -10.71 -3.79 22.55
N LEU A 226 -9.45 -3.38 22.40
CA LEU A 226 -8.83 -2.38 23.29
C LEU A 226 -9.50 -1.00 23.19
N ALA A 227 -9.88 -0.56 21.99
CA ALA A 227 -10.61 0.70 21.79
C ALA A 227 -11.99 0.65 22.44
N ALA A 228 -12.73 -0.45 22.24
CA ALA A 228 -14.04 -0.64 22.84
C ALA A 228 -13.97 -0.67 24.38
N GLN A 229 -13.02 -1.42 24.95
CA GLN A 229 -12.79 -1.45 26.39
C GLN A 229 -12.43 -0.07 26.95
N ARG A 230 -11.58 0.71 26.25
CA ARG A 230 -11.24 2.08 26.67
C ARG A 230 -12.46 3.00 26.73
N GLN A 231 -13.31 3.00 25.70
CA GLN A 231 -14.53 3.81 25.69
C GLN A 231 -15.49 3.43 26.83
N LEU A 232 -15.50 2.17 27.24
CA LEU A 232 -16.39 1.68 28.31
C LEU A 232 -15.81 1.87 29.72
N ARG A 233 -14.49 1.84 29.89
CA ARG A 233 -13.84 2.18 31.16
C ARG A 233 -14.16 3.59 31.64
N VAL A 234 -14.43 4.53 30.72
CA VAL A 234 -14.93 5.88 31.04
C VAL A 234 -16.25 5.82 31.85
N ARG A 235 -17.01 4.72 31.76
CA ARG A 235 -18.22 4.47 32.56
C ARG A 235 -17.96 3.83 33.93
N GLY A 236 -16.70 3.64 34.33
CA GLY A 236 -16.33 3.03 35.62
C GLY A 236 -16.62 1.52 35.72
N GLN A 237 -16.83 0.84 34.60
CA GLN A 237 -17.08 -0.60 34.56
C GLN A 237 -15.87 -1.34 33.97
N GLU A 238 -15.30 -2.30 34.70
CA GLU A 238 -14.39 -3.30 34.14
C GLU A 238 -15.21 -4.33 33.36
N LEU A 239 -15.34 -4.12 32.06
CA LEU A 239 -16.10 -4.99 31.19
C LEU A 239 -15.16 -5.93 30.43
N ASP A 240 -15.46 -7.22 30.49
CA ASP A 240 -14.81 -8.27 29.73
C ASP A 240 -15.16 -8.20 28.23
N ALA A 241 -14.55 -9.06 27.42
CA ALA A 241 -14.81 -9.10 25.99
C ALA A 241 -16.28 -9.37 25.66
N GLU A 242 -17.00 -10.08 26.52
CA GLU A 242 -18.38 -10.47 26.30
C GLU A 242 -19.35 -9.31 26.52
N ALA A 243 -19.08 -8.46 27.51
CA ALA A 243 -19.82 -7.22 27.71
C ALA A 243 -19.70 -6.26 26.51
N VAL A 244 -18.51 -6.15 25.90
CA VAL A 244 -18.34 -5.39 24.66
C VAL A 244 -19.22 -5.96 23.55
N ASN A 245 -19.23 -7.29 23.37
CA ASN A 245 -20.07 -7.96 22.38
C ASN A 245 -21.56 -7.63 22.59
N ARG A 246 -22.05 -7.79 23.83
CA ARG A 246 -23.45 -7.49 24.19
C ARG A 246 -23.84 -6.03 23.87
N LEU A 247 -22.96 -5.07 24.17
CA LEU A 247 -23.23 -3.67 23.85
C LEU A 247 -23.30 -3.43 22.34
N LEU A 248 -22.37 -3.98 21.57
CA LEU A 248 -22.39 -3.85 20.12
C LEU A 248 -23.66 -4.47 19.52
N ASP A 249 -24.12 -5.60 20.04
CA ASP A 249 -25.38 -6.23 19.63
C ASP A 249 -26.60 -5.36 19.96
N LEU A 250 -26.59 -4.68 21.12
CA LEU A 250 -27.64 -3.72 21.48
C LEU A 250 -27.66 -2.51 20.52
N VAL A 251 -26.49 -1.98 20.16
CA VAL A 251 -26.37 -0.90 19.16
C VAL A 251 -26.93 -1.36 17.81
N GLN A 252 -26.56 -2.57 17.36
CA GLN A 252 -27.05 -3.16 16.12
C GLN A 252 -28.58 -3.30 16.13
N ARG A 253 -29.16 -3.84 17.19
CA ARG A 253 -30.61 -3.98 17.33
C ARG A 253 -31.31 -2.62 17.27
N ARG A 254 -30.81 -1.63 18.02
CA ARG A 254 -31.45 -0.30 18.18
C ARG A 254 -31.38 0.58 16.93
N TYR A 255 -30.30 0.49 16.15
CA TYR A 255 -30.05 1.40 15.02
C TYR A 255 -30.09 0.71 13.65
N PHE A 256 -30.02 -0.62 13.57
CA PHE A 256 -29.83 -1.33 12.31
C PHE A 256 -30.84 -2.43 12.01
N ASP A 257 -31.35 -3.15 13.00
CA ASP A 257 -32.15 -4.35 12.75
C ASP A 257 -33.66 -4.06 12.70
N ASP A 258 -34.22 -3.31 13.67
CA ASP A 258 -35.66 -3.03 13.73
C ASP A 258 -36.02 -1.65 13.15
N GLY A 259 -36.69 -1.64 11.99
CA GLY A 259 -37.21 -0.46 11.29
C GLY A 259 -38.16 0.44 12.09
N ARG A 260 -38.76 -0.07 13.17
CA ARG A 260 -39.72 0.66 14.00
C ARG A 260 -39.04 1.50 15.06
N LEU A 261 -37.80 1.16 15.43
CA LEU A 261 -37.10 1.83 16.51
C LEU A 261 -36.65 3.25 16.10
N PRO A 262 -36.64 4.22 17.04
CA PRO A 262 -36.24 5.58 16.75
C PRO A 262 -34.82 5.71 16.17
N GLY A 263 -33.89 4.89 16.65
CA GLY A 263 -32.50 4.90 16.15
C GLY A 263 -32.40 4.48 14.69
N ARG A 264 -33.15 3.44 14.31
CA ARG A 264 -33.21 3.02 12.92
C ARG A 264 -33.86 4.08 12.02
N ARG A 265 -34.98 4.66 12.44
CA ARG A 265 -35.62 5.75 11.68
C ARG A 265 -34.70 6.95 11.52
N ALA A 266 -33.98 7.34 12.57
CA ALA A 266 -33.00 8.42 12.51
C ALA A 266 -31.89 8.14 11.50
N LEU A 267 -31.35 6.90 11.48
CA LEU A 267 -30.34 6.49 10.51
C LEU A 267 -30.87 6.54 9.07
N ASP A 268 -32.02 5.93 8.82
CA ASP A 268 -32.61 5.88 7.48
C ASP A 268 -32.94 7.30 6.98
N ASN A 269 -33.53 8.17 7.82
CA ASN A 269 -33.79 9.56 7.48
C ASN A 269 -32.52 10.34 7.14
N ALA A 270 -31.43 10.13 7.89
CA ALA A 270 -30.17 10.82 7.63
C ALA A 270 -29.51 10.36 6.32
N LEU A 271 -29.50 9.05 6.05
CA LEU A 271 -29.00 8.52 4.78
C LEU A 271 -29.86 8.95 3.60
N GLU A 272 -31.17 8.98 3.80
CA GLU A 272 -32.14 9.40 2.80
C GLU A 272 -32.01 10.89 2.48
N ALA A 273 -31.74 11.75 3.47
CA ALA A 273 -31.44 13.17 3.24
C ALA A 273 -30.20 13.37 2.36
N ILE A 274 -29.15 12.55 2.53
CA ILE A 274 -27.94 12.59 1.67
C ILE A 274 -28.31 12.22 0.23
N ILE A 275 -29.07 11.15 0.03
CA ILE A 275 -29.52 10.73 -1.31
C ILE A 275 -30.43 11.79 -1.95
N HIS A 276 -31.37 12.35 -1.18
CA HIS A 276 -32.31 13.38 -1.65
C HIS A 276 -31.59 14.65 -2.13
N SER A 277 -30.50 15.05 -1.46
CA SER A 277 -29.69 16.19 -1.91
C SER A 277 -29.07 15.98 -3.31
N HIS A 278 -29.03 14.74 -3.81
CA HIS A 278 -28.52 14.37 -5.14
C HIS A 278 -29.62 13.82 -6.07
N ASP A 279 -30.89 13.91 -5.70
CA ASP A 279 -31.99 13.20 -6.36
C ASP A 279 -32.15 13.57 -7.84
N TYR A 280 -32.08 14.87 -8.15
CA TYR A 280 -32.15 15.37 -9.53
C TYR A 280 -31.02 14.80 -10.39
N ALA A 281 -29.78 14.84 -9.89
CA ALA A 281 -28.61 14.34 -10.60
C ALA A 281 -28.70 12.82 -10.84
N LEU A 282 -29.14 12.06 -9.82
CA LEU A 282 -29.35 10.61 -9.90
C LEU A 282 -30.44 10.25 -10.92
N ARG A 283 -31.57 10.98 -10.95
CA ARG A 283 -32.63 10.80 -11.96
C ARG A 283 -32.10 11.06 -13.37
N ARG A 284 -31.37 12.15 -13.56
CA ARG A 284 -30.83 12.56 -14.87
C ARG A 284 -29.94 11.48 -15.49
N VAL A 285 -29.18 10.74 -14.67
CA VAL A 285 -28.30 9.66 -15.15
C VAL A 285 -28.95 8.27 -15.18
N GLY A 286 -30.25 8.20 -14.89
CA GLY A 286 -31.05 6.98 -14.97
C GLY A 286 -30.87 6.02 -13.79
N VAL A 287 -30.42 6.47 -12.62
CA VAL A 287 -30.39 5.62 -11.42
C VAL A 287 -31.81 5.44 -10.90
N SER A 288 -32.28 4.20 -10.81
CA SER A 288 -33.67 3.88 -10.41
C SER A 288 -33.91 4.12 -8.91
N PRO A 289 -35.17 4.23 -8.47
CA PRO A 289 -35.50 4.25 -7.03
C PRO A 289 -34.97 3.02 -6.28
N ASP A 290 -35.04 1.84 -6.88
CA ASP A 290 -34.54 0.59 -6.28
C ASP A 290 -33.01 0.58 -6.12
N GLU A 291 -32.28 1.16 -7.08
CA GLU A 291 -30.83 1.34 -6.97
C GLU A 291 -30.46 2.33 -5.86
N ARG A 292 -31.26 3.39 -5.65
CA ARG A 292 -31.08 4.32 -4.53
C ARG A 292 -31.33 3.64 -3.18
N GLU A 293 -32.38 2.84 -3.07
CA GLU A 293 -32.64 2.03 -1.87
C GLU A 293 -31.52 1.03 -1.63
N THR A 294 -30.97 0.43 -2.69
CA THR A 294 -29.81 -0.46 -2.60
C THR A 294 -28.60 0.28 -2.03
N LEU A 295 -28.28 1.48 -2.53
CA LEU A 295 -27.17 2.30 -2.03
C LEU A 295 -27.35 2.66 -0.55
N LYS A 296 -28.57 3.04 -0.14
CA LYS A 296 -28.92 3.26 1.27
C LYS A 296 -28.68 2.00 2.10
N GLY A 297 -29.16 0.86 1.62
CA GLY A 297 -28.98 -0.45 2.24
C GLY A 297 -27.51 -0.86 2.40
N VAL A 298 -26.66 -0.55 1.42
CA VAL A 298 -25.21 -0.82 1.47
C VAL A 298 -24.53 0.04 2.53
N MET A 299 -24.82 1.35 2.54
CA MET A 299 -24.25 2.26 3.56
C MET A 299 -24.66 1.84 4.97
N ARG A 300 -25.92 1.47 5.15
CA ARG A 300 -26.43 0.91 6.40
C ARG A 300 -25.72 -0.38 6.82
N ARG A 301 -25.51 -1.33 5.90
CA ARG A 301 -24.76 -2.57 6.18
C ARG A 301 -23.31 -2.26 6.58
N PHE A 302 -22.69 -1.32 5.90
CA PHE A 302 -21.33 -0.86 6.19
C PHE A 302 -21.22 -0.23 7.59
N LEU A 303 -22.15 0.66 7.95
CA LEU A 303 -22.20 1.31 9.26
C LEU A 303 -22.50 0.34 10.41
N ARG A 304 -23.18 -0.79 10.13
CA ARG A 304 -23.53 -1.83 11.11
C ARG A 304 -22.31 -2.63 11.61
N VAL A 305 -21.23 -2.70 10.82
CA VAL A 305 -20.10 -3.58 11.13
C VAL A 305 -19.39 -3.13 12.41
N ARG A 306 -19.00 -4.09 13.25
CA ARG A 306 -18.39 -3.87 14.58
C ARG A 306 -17.21 -2.89 14.54
N THR A 307 -16.38 -2.98 13.51
CA THR A 307 -15.26 -2.07 13.27
C THR A 307 -15.70 -0.61 13.16
N THR A 308 -16.75 -0.34 12.38
CA THR A 308 -17.33 0.98 12.23
C THR A 308 -17.99 1.46 13.52
N LEU A 309 -18.72 0.57 14.21
CA LEU A 309 -19.42 0.90 15.46
C LEU A 309 -18.46 1.35 16.55
N VAL A 310 -17.39 0.59 16.82
CA VAL A 310 -16.43 0.98 17.88
C VAL A 310 -15.70 2.28 17.54
N ARG A 311 -15.42 2.53 16.25
CA ARG A 311 -14.68 3.72 15.84
C ARG A 311 -15.53 4.99 15.88
N CYS A 312 -16.78 4.89 15.44
CA CYS A 312 -17.59 6.08 15.12
C CYS A 312 -18.82 6.25 16.03
N PHE A 313 -19.28 5.20 16.71
CA PHE A 313 -20.49 5.27 17.54
C PHE A 313 -20.13 5.78 18.95
N PRO A 314 -20.95 6.67 19.55
CA PRO A 314 -20.75 7.13 20.92
C PRO A 314 -21.11 6.01 21.92
N LEU A 315 -20.27 4.98 22.04
CA LEU A 315 -20.56 3.81 22.89
C LEU A 315 -20.66 4.16 24.38
N ALA A 316 -19.90 5.15 24.84
CA ALA A 316 -19.91 5.59 26.24
C ALA A 316 -21.24 6.24 26.65
N GLU A 317 -21.87 6.97 25.74
CA GLU A 317 -23.09 7.76 25.97
C GLU A 317 -24.33 7.11 25.31
N PHE A 318 -24.20 5.88 24.81
CA PHE A 318 -25.21 5.20 23.98
C PHE A 318 -26.64 5.20 24.55
N GLU A 319 -26.77 5.12 25.87
CA GLU A 319 -28.06 5.07 26.57
C GLU A 319 -28.69 6.45 26.73
N THR A 320 -27.87 7.50 26.88
CA THR A 320 -28.30 8.87 27.19
C THR A 320 -28.42 9.75 25.96
N VAL A 321 -27.66 9.47 24.91
CA VAL A 321 -27.67 10.26 23.67
C VAL A 321 -28.99 10.07 22.90
N ALA A 322 -29.55 11.18 22.42
CA ALA A 322 -30.71 11.12 21.55
C ALA A 322 -30.36 10.39 20.24
N PRO A 323 -31.24 9.52 19.69
CA PRO A 323 -30.87 8.71 18.53
C PRO A 323 -30.49 9.52 17.28
N THR A 324 -31.10 10.69 17.08
CA THR A 324 -30.74 11.61 16.00
C THR A 324 -29.35 12.19 16.13
N ASP A 325 -28.95 12.53 17.36
CA ASP A 325 -27.63 13.12 17.63
C ASP A 325 -26.54 12.05 17.56
N ALA A 326 -26.82 10.82 18.00
CA ALA A 326 -25.91 9.68 17.82
C ALA A 326 -25.62 9.42 16.34
N VAL A 327 -26.68 9.38 15.50
CA VAL A 327 -26.53 9.19 14.05
C VAL A 327 -25.78 10.36 13.41
N ARG A 328 -26.05 11.61 13.82
CA ARG A 328 -25.32 12.78 13.34
C ARG A 328 -23.84 12.70 13.72
N GLY A 329 -23.53 12.30 14.94
CA GLY A 329 -22.15 12.08 15.41
C GLY A 329 -21.42 11.02 14.59
N VAL A 330 -22.06 9.87 14.33
CA VAL A 330 -21.49 8.80 13.50
C VAL A 330 -21.22 9.26 12.07
N LEU A 331 -22.21 9.88 11.42
CA LEU A 331 -22.07 10.33 10.03
C LEU A 331 -21.10 11.51 9.89
N GLY A 332 -20.99 12.35 10.92
CA GLY A 332 -20.07 13.48 10.99
C GLY A 332 -18.65 13.11 11.39
N HIS A 333 -18.39 11.88 11.86
CA HIS A 333 -17.07 11.46 12.32
C HIS A 333 -16.02 11.54 11.20
N PRO A 334 -15.00 12.41 11.30
CA PRO A 334 -14.00 12.60 10.26
C PRO A 334 -12.92 11.50 10.30
N ASP A 335 -12.34 11.19 9.15
CA ASP A 335 -11.05 10.47 9.09
C ASP A 335 -9.86 11.45 9.26
N SER A 336 -8.62 10.95 9.21
CA SER A 336 -7.41 11.80 9.28
C SER A 336 -7.26 12.79 8.12
N SER A 337 -8.04 12.64 7.05
CA SER A 337 -8.15 13.63 5.98
C SER A 337 -9.19 14.71 6.24
N GLY A 338 -9.86 14.67 7.40
CA GLY A 338 -10.93 15.59 7.76
C GLY A 338 -12.25 15.30 7.04
N VAL A 339 -12.38 14.13 6.38
CA VAL A 339 -13.56 13.79 5.58
C VAL A 339 -14.48 12.87 6.38
N SER A 340 -15.70 13.34 6.63
CA SER A 340 -16.74 12.60 7.35
C SER A 340 -17.40 11.50 6.49
N TRP A 341 -18.10 10.57 7.13
CA TRP A 341 -18.89 9.55 6.43
C TRP A 341 -19.96 10.15 5.53
N GLN A 342 -20.61 11.22 5.97
CA GLN A 342 -21.57 11.97 5.16
C GLN A 342 -20.92 12.50 3.87
N GLN A 343 -19.75 13.13 3.97
CA GLN A 343 -19.01 13.65 2.83
C GLN A 343 -18.49 12.53 1.92
N LYS A 344 -18.02 11.41 2.48
CA LYS A 344 -17.59 10.23 1.72
C LYS A 344 -18.73 9.67 0.87
N PHE A 345 -19.92 9.55 1.45
CA PHE A 345 -21.09 9.05 0.72
C PHE A 345 -21.59 10.04 -0.33
N ALA A 346 -21.67 11.34 0.01
CA ALA A 346 -22.03 12.39 -0.96
C ALA A 346 -21.09 12.41 -2.17
N ARG A 347 -19.76 12.40 -1.95
CA ARG A 347 -18.76 12.34 -3.04
C ARG A 347 -18.90 11.09 -3.90
N PHE A 348 -19.31 9.97 -3.32
CA PHE A 348 -19.59 8.76 -4.10
C PHE A 348 -20.83 8.92 -4.98
N LEU A 349 -21.90 9.58 -4.50
CA LEU A 349 -23.07 9.90 -5.31
C LEU A 349 -22.73 10.88 -6.43
N GLU A 350 -21.98 11.94 -6.14
CA GLU A 350 -21.45 12.89 -7.14
C GLU A 350 -20.66 12.14 -8.22
N PHE A 351 -19.77 11.24 -7.82
CA PHE A 351 -19.04 10.39 -8.73
C PHE A 351 -19.95 9.53 -9.64
N LEU A 352 -20.98 8.88 -9.08
CA LEU A 352 -21.93 8.10 -9.88
C LEU A 352 -22.66 8.99 -10.91
N THR A 353 -22.93 10.25 -10.58
CA THR A 353 -23.70 11.16 -11.45
C THR A 353 -22.85 11.90 -12.50
N GLY A 354 -21.60 12.26 -12.18
CA GLY A 354 -20.78 13.10 -13.05
C GLY A 354 -19.37 12.58 -13.34
N GLY A 355 -18.88 11.62 -12.55
CA GLY A 355 -17.49 11.17 -12.61
C GLY A 355 -17.26 9.80 -13.23
N CYS A 356 -18.30 9.06 -13.63
CA CYS A 356 -18.19 7.78 -14.33
C CYS A 356 -19.10 7.67 -15.56
N SER A 357 -18.67 6.83 -16.50
CA SER A 357 -19.47 6.41 -17.65
C SER A 357 -20.71 5.60 -17.24
N ARG A 358 -21.67 5.46 -18.16
CA ARG A 358 -22.88 4.63 -17.95
C ARG A 358 -22.54 3.17 -17.65
N VAL A 359 -21.51 2.63 -18.29
CA VAL A 359 -21.06 1.24 -18.11
C VAL A 359 -20.42 1.07 -16.72
N GLU A 360 -19.52 1.97 -16.33
CA GLU A 360 -18.89 1.94 -15.00
C GLU A 360 -19.93 2.08 -13.89
N ARG A 361 -20.89 3.01 -14.04
CA ARG A 361 -21.99 3.20 -13.08
C ARG A 361 -22.72 1.88 -12.81
N LYS A 362 -23.11 1.18 -13.87
CA LYS A 362 -23.78 -0.11 -13.77
C LYS A 362 -22.93 -1.11 -12.97
N HIS A 363 -21.63 -1.19 -13.25
CA HIS A 363 -20.74 -2.08 -12.52
C HIS A 363 -20.58 -1.73 -11.03
N TYR A 364 -20.63 -0.45 -10.66
CA TYR A 364 -20.62 -0.03 -9.24
C TYR A 364 -21.93 -0.39 -8.54
N LEU A 365 -23.07 -0.16 -9.19
CA LEU A 365 -24.39 -0.49 -8.63
C LEU A 365 -24.58 -2.01 -8.50
N GLU A 366 -24.18 -2.80 -9.50
CA GLU A 366 -24.18 -4.26 -9.42
C GLU A 366 -23.24 -4.78 -8.31
N ALA A 367 -22.05 -4.19 -8.16
CA ALA A 367 -21.14 -4.55 -7.08
C ALA A 367 -21.77 -4.24 -5.71
N ALA A 368 -22.44 -3.10 -5.57
CA ALA A 368 -23.13 -2.69 -4.36
C ALA A 368 -24.28 -3.66 -4.00
N GLN A 369 -25.07 -4.10 -4.99
CA GLN A 369 -26.14 -5.09 -4.81
C GLN A 369 -25.62 -6.44 -4.29
N ARG A 370 -24.49 -6.92 -4.82
CA ARG A 370 -23.91 -8.24 -4.47
C ARG A 370 -23.03 -8.24 -3.22
N THR A 371 -22.80 -7.06 -2.62
CA THR A 371 -21.96 -6.92 -1.45
C THR A 371 -22.68 -7.36 -0.18
N GLN A 372 -22.22 -8.48 0.39
CA GLN A 372 -22.52 -8.90 1.74
C GLN A 372 -21.35 -8.50 2.66
N THR A 373 -21.63 -8.13 3.90
CA THR A 373 -20.61 -7.80 4.91
C THR A 373 -20.62 -8.90 5.97
N ARG A 374 -19.48 -9.57 6.21
CA ARG A 374 -19.26 -10.42 7.41
C ARG A 374 -18.30 -9.69 8.36
N GLY A 375 -18.21 -10.20 9.60
CA GLY A 375 -17.24 -9.76 10.60
C GLY A 375 -15.78 -10.05 10.22
N ILE A 376 -14.86 -9.71 11.14
CA ILE A 376 -13.40 -9.73 10.94
C ILE A 376 -12.81 -11.15 10.87
N ARG A 377 -13.52 -12.16 11.41
CA ARG A 377 -12.98 -13.51 11.62
C ARG A 377 -12.46 -14.14 10.31
N VAL A 378 -11.24 -14.65 10.39
CA VAL A 378 -10.55 -15.39 9.33
C VAL A 378 -10.59 -16.86 9.71
N ASP A 379 -11.38 -17.68 9.00
CA ASP A 379 -11.22 -19.13 9.07
C ASP A 379 -10.00 -19.54 8.24
N ALA A 380 -9.14 -20.40 8.81
CA ALA A 380 -7.86 -20.78 8.21
C ALA A 380 -7.99 -21.41 6.81
N ASP A 381 -9.17 -21.99 6.48
CA ASP A 381 -9.50 -22.62 5.21
C ASP A 381 -10.31 -21.74 4.25
N GLU A 382 -10.68 -20.51 4.61
CA GLU A 382 -11.27 -19.54 3.67
C GLU A 382 -10.16 -18.90 2.81
N THR A 383 -9.51 -19.73 1.98
CA THR A 383 -8.95 -19.24 0.72
C THR A 383 -10.08 -18.53 -0.04
N ALA A 384 -9.75 -17.41 -0.68
CA ALA A 384 -10.70 -16.64 -1.48
C ALA A 384 -11.19 -17.49 -2.67
N GLY A 385 -12.15 -18.39 -2.43
CA GLY A 385 -12.51 -19.41 -3.40
C GLY A 385 -13.51 -20.47 -2.93
N GLY A 386 -14.15 -20.35 -1.75
CA GLY A 386 -15.26 -21.25 -1.39
C GLY A 386 -16.43 -21.08 -2.36
N ASP A 387 -16.79 -22.16 -3.06
CA ASP A 387 -17.94 -22.31 -3.99
C ASP A 387 -19.31 -22.18 -3.28
N GLY A 388 -19.54 -21.04 -2.63
CA GLY A 388 -20.89 -20.59 -2.25
C GLY A 388 -21.41 -19.67 -3.35
N ASP A 389 -22.52 -20.08 -3.98
CA ASP A 389 -23.34 -19.40 -4.99
C ASP A 389 -22.75 -18.10 -5.60
N ALA A 390 -22.57 -18.08 -6.92
CA ALA A 390 -21.97 -16.99 -7.71
C ALA A 390 -22.66 -15.60 -7.57
N SER A 391 -23.69 -15.47 -6.73
CA SER A 391 -24.50 -14.29 -6.52
C SER A 391 -23.99 -13.34 -5.42
N ALA A 392 -23.28 -13.81 -4.38
CA ALA A 392 -22.99 -12.99 -3.20
C ALA A 392 -21.54 -13.06 -2.72
N VAL A 393 -20.94 -11.91 -2.40
CA VAL A 393 -19.55 -11.84 -1.92
C VAL A 393 -19.49 -11.20 -0.56
N THR A 394 -18.85 -11.93 0.36
CA THR A 394 -18.50 -11.44 1.68
C THR A 394 -17.30 -10.49 1.60
N LEU A 395 -17.52 -9.22 1.93
CA LEU A 395 -16.46 -8.24 2.14
C LEU A 395 -16.15 -8.11 3.64
N ALA A 396 -15.07 -8.75 4.08
CA ALA A 396 -14.37 -8.43 5.32
C ALA A 396 -13.56 -7.13 5.19
N ASN A 397 -13.15 -6.54 6.32
CA ASN A 397 -12.31 -5.33 6.38
C ASN A 397 -10.99 -5.46 5.59
N VAL A 398 -10.41 -6.66 5.60
CA VAL A 398 -9.14 -6.98 4.95
C VAL A 398 -9.40 -8.00 3.85
N GLN A 399 -9.00 -7.68 2.62
CA GLN A 399 -9.17 -8.55 1.45
C GLN A 399 -7.84 -8.80 0.76
N VAL A 400 -7.75 -9.92 0.06
CA VAL A 400 -6.59 -10.32 -0.72
C VAL A 400 -6.98 -10.48 -2.19
N ALA A 401 -6.15 -9.97 -3.09
CA ALA A 401 -6.25 -10.22 -4.52
C ALA A 401 -4.91 -10.72 -5.07
N THR A 402 -4.88 -11.97 -5.53
CA THR A 402 -3.70 -12.66 -6.09
C THR A 402 -4.01 -13.32 -7.43
N GLY A 403 -3.02 -13.96 -8.05
CA GLY A 403 -3.15 -14.72 -9.30
C GLY A 403 -4.25 -15.77 -9.27
N GLU A 404 -4.43 -16.44 -8.13
CA GLU A 404 -5.51 -17.41 -7.92
C GLU A 404 -6.90 -16.79 -7.85
N THR A 405 -7.00 -15.52 -7.47
CA THR A 405 -8.30 -14.87 -7.36
C THR A 405 -8.89 -14.71 -8.76
N ARG A 406 -10.03 -15.35 -9.05
CA ARG A 406 -10.71 -15.27 -10.35
C ARG A 406 -10.85 -13.81 -10.81
N ARG A 407 -10.60 -13.53 -12.11
CA ARG A 407 -10.62 -12.17 -12.69
C ARG A 407 -11.87 -11.37 -12.33
N ALA A 408 -13.05 -12.00 -12.41
CA ALA A 408 -14.32 -11.37 -12.05
C ALA A 408 -14.39 -10.94 -10.57
N THR A 409 -13.84 -11.76 -9.66
CA THR A 409 -13.74 -11.45 -8.24
C THR A 409 -12.75 -10.32 -7.98
N ARG A 410 -11.58 -10.33 -8.65
CA ARG A 410 -10.62 -9.21 -8.57
C ARG A 410 -11.26 -7.90 -9.00
N SER A 411 -11.90 -7.86 -10.18
CA SER A 411 -12.58 -6.67 -10.70
C SER A 411 -13.65 -6.13 -9.74
N ARG A 412 -14.38 -7.01 -9.05
CA ARG A 412 -15.35 -6.61 -8.03
C ARG A 412 -14.70 -6.06 -6.78
N LEU A 413 -13.66 -6.71 -6.25
CA LEU A 413 -12.91 -6.23 -5.08
C LEU A 413 -12.29 -4.85 -5.34
N MET A 414 -11.71 -4.64 -6.51
CA MET A 414 -11.16 -3.34 -6.94
C MET A 414 -12.22 -2.25 -6.91
N ARG A 415 -13.40 -2.51 -7.50
CA ARG A 415 -14.51 -1.55 -7.49
C ARG A 415 -14.97 -1.26 -6.08
N ALA A 416 -15.16 -2.29 -5.25
CA ALA A 416 -15.56 -2.12 -3.86
C ALA A 416 -14.55 -1.27 -3.07
N PHE A 417 -13.25 -1.54 -3.22
CA PHE A 417 -12.19 -0.75 -2.59
C PHE A 417 -12.21 0.72 -3.04
N ASN A 418 -12.58 0.99 -4.29
CA ASN A 418 -12.72 2.34 -4.85
C ASN A 418 -14.07 3.03 -4.51
N THR A 419 -14.84 2.46 -3.58
CA THR A 419 -16.03 3.09 -2.95
C THR A 419 -15.71 3.47 -1.49
N PRO A 420 -16.57 4.24 -0.80
CA PRO A 420 -16.35 4.49 0.64
C PRO A 420 -16.59 3.26 1.52
N PHE A 421 -17.07 2.14 0.97
CA PHE A 421 -17.40 0.91 1.72
C PHE A 421 -16.22 -0.05 1.81
N PHE A 422 -16.38 -1.21 2.45
CA PHE A 422 -15.35 -2.24 2.53
C PHE A 422 -14.89 -2.75 1.16
N PRO A 423 -13.65 -3.28 1.06
CA PRO A 423 -12.65 -3.37 2.12
C PRO A 423 -11.95 -2.04 2.44
N ASP A 424 -11.45 -1.92 3.67
CA ASP A 424 -10.60 -0.80 4.11
C ASP A 424 -9.13 -1.09 3.80
N VAL A 425 -8.74 -2.37 3.86
CA VAL A 425 -7.39 -2.83 3.54
C VAL A 425 -7.45 -3.82 2.39
N LEU A 426 -6.68 -3.55 1.34
CA LEU A 426 -6.54 -4.45 0.21
C LEU A 426 -5.08 -4.86 0.06
N VAL A 427 -4.80 -6.15 0.25
CA VAL A 427 -3.49 -6.76 0.03
C VAL A 427 -3.48 -7.38 -1.37
N CYS A 428 -2.57 -6.93 -2.21
CA CYS A 428 -2.50 -7.26 -3.61
C CYS A 428 -1.15 -7.84 -3.97
N SER A 429 -1.15 -8.82 -4.86
CA SER A 429 0.05 -9.13 -5.62
C SER A 429 0.15 -8.32 -6.92
N GLU A 430 1.14 -8.66 -7.73
CA GLU A 430 1.43 -8.03 -9.01
C GLU A 430 0.31 -8.17 -10.05
N VAL A 431 -0.67 -9.04 -9.85
CA VAL A 431 -1.85 -9.13 -10.73
C VAL A 431 -2.71 -7.87 -10.77
N MET A 432 -2.42 -6.93 -9.86
CA MET A 432 -3.06 -5.62 -9.75
C MET A 432 -2.16 -4.49 -10.31
N GLY A 433 -1.01 -4.85 -10.88
CA GLY A 433 -0.01 -3.94 -11.42
C GLY A 433 -0.47 -3.22 -12.68
N GLU A 434 -1.48 -3.73 -13.40
CA GLU A 434 -1.97 -3.20 -14.68
C GLU A 434 -3.50 -2.98 -14.73
N GLY A 435 -3.93 -1.95 -15.47
CA GLY A 435 -5.33 -1.77 -15.87
C GLY A 435 -6.38 -1.37 -14.82
N VAL A 436 -5.97 -0.97 -13.60
CA VAL A 436 -6.93 -0.67 -12.50
C VAL A 436 -6.83 0.75 -11.94
N ASP A 437 -7.97 1.26 -11.47
CA ASP A 437 -8.18 2.52 -10.75
C ASP A 437 -8.51 2.28 -9.27
N LEU A 438 -7.66 2.75 -8.35
CA LEU A 438 -7.81 2.60 -6.88
C LEU A 438 -7.69 3.94 -6.14
N GLN A 439 -7.77 5.06 -6.85
CA GLN A 439 -7.41 6.40 -6.39
C GLN A 439 -8.46 7.15 -5.57
N ARG A 440 -9.74 6.75 -5.59
CA ARG A 440 -10.85 7.62 -5.14
C ARG A 440 -10.93 7.76 -3.63
N PHE A 441 -10.69 6.67 -2.91
CA PHE A 441 -10.82 6.61 -1.44
C PHE A 441 -9.53 6.16 -0.74
N CYS A 442 -8.44 5.94 -1.48
CA CYS A 442 -7.15 5.55 -0.96
C CYS A 442 -6.08 6.59 -1.32
N ARG A 443 -5.16 6.86 -0.38
CA ARG A 443 -3.95 7.68 -0.60
C ARG A 443 -2.70 7.05 0.02
N HIS A 444 -2.82 5.89 0.64
CA HIS A 444 -1.73 5.20 1.34
C HIS A 444 -1.39 3.91 0.61
N VAL A 445 -0.14 3.79 0.19
CA VAL A 445 0.38 2.62 -0.54
C VAL A 445 1.58 2.08 0.20
N ILE A 446 1.56 0.80 0.57
CA ILE A 446 2.70 0.10 1.16
C ILE A 446 3.24 -0.89 0.11
N HIS A 447 4.47 -0.67 -0.36
CA HIS A 447 5.20 -1.67 -1.14
C HIS A 447 5.93 -2.59 -0.18
N HIS A 448 5.24 -3.62 0.31
CA HIS A 448 5.82 -4.58 1.23
C HIS A 448 7.00 -5.29 0.57
N ASP A 449 6.84 -5.73 -0.69
CA ASP A 449 7.97 -6.25 -1.47
C ASP A 449 8.41 -5.19 -2.50
N LEU A 450 9.74 -4.96 -2.55
CA LEU A 450 10.35 -4.03 -3.48
C LEU A 450 10.63 -4.72 -4.80
N ALA A 451 10.44 -4.01 -5.91
CA ALA A 451 10.76 -4.52 -7.24
C ALA A 451 12.15 -4.03 -7.65
N TRP A 452 12.90 -4.86 -8.36
CA TRP A 452 14.19 -4.46 -8.93
C TRP A 452 14.04 -3.32 -9.95
N ASN A 453 12.92 -3.27 -10.68
CA ASN A 453 12.63 -2.21 -11.65
C ASN A 453 11.77 -1.10 -11.00
N PRO A 454 12.27 0.15 -10.91
CA PRO A 454 11.51 1.28 -10.38
C PRO A 454 10.19 1.51 -11.12
N SER A 455 10.13 1.14 -12.39
CA SER A 455 8.94 1.29 -13.22
C SER A 455 7.75 0.49 -12.67
N THR A 456 8.02 -0.69 -12.10
CA THR A 456 6.99 -1.52 -11.47
C THR A 456 6.41 -0.82 -10.25
N ILE A 457 7.26 -0.22 -9.41
CA ILE A 457 6.83 0.58 -8.25
C ILE A 457 6.04 1.83 -8.68
N GLU A 458 6.50 2.50 -9.75
CA GLU A 458 5.82 3.67 -10.32
C GLU A 458 4.43 3.31 -10.88
N GLN A 459 4.30 2.20 -11.61
CA GLN A 459 3.03 1.72 -12.15
C GLN A 459 2.04 1.37 -11.04
N ARG A 460 2.50 0.71 -9.97
CA ARG A 460 1.68 0.39 -8.79
C ARG A 460 1.23 1.64 -8.05
N THR A 461 2.14 2.58 -7.82
CA THR A 461 1.80 3.87 -7.19
C THR A 461 0.87 4.69 -8.08
N GLY A 462 1.03 4.61 -9.40
CA GLY A 462 0.16 5.20 -10.41
C GLY A 462 -1.27 4.64 -10.46
N ARG A 463 -1.60 3.59 -9.69
CA ARG A 463 -2.98 3.13 -9.45
C ARG A 463 -3.74 4.05 -8.50
N VAL A 464 -3.01 4.75 -7.63
CA VAL A 464 -3.54 5.71 -6.67
C VAL A 464 -3.25 7.15 -7.11
N ASP A 465 -2.07 7.40 -7.69
CA ASP A 465 -1.71 8.71 -8.21
C ASP A 465 -2.31 8.95 -9.62
N ARG A 466 -3.60 9.25 -9.64
CA ARG A 466 -4.37 9.62 -10.83
C ARG A 466 -5.13 10.93 -10.61
N ILE A 467 -5.57 11.54 -11.70
CA ILE A 467 -6.45 12.73 -11.66
C ILE A 467 -7.72 12.35 -10.89
N GLY A 468 -8.18 13.24 -10.00
CA GLY A 468 -9.34 13.02 -9.13
C GLY A 468 -9.07 12.05 -7.98
N CYS A 469 -7.82 11.80 -7.60
CA CYS A 469 -7.50 10.99 -6.42
C CYS A 469 -7.92 11.69 -5.12
N LYS A 470 -8.10 10.90 -4.04
CA LYS A 470 -8.48 11.41 -2.70
C LYS A 470 -7.60 12.58 -2.24
N ALA A 471 -6.30 12.49 -2.55
CA ALA A 471 -5.27 13.41 -2.07
C ALA A 471 -5.19 14.73 -2.85
N GLU A 472 -5.70 14.78 -4.09
CA GLU A 472 -5.47 15.89 -5.03
C GLU A 472 -5.83 17.26 -4.43
N GLY A 473 -4.82 18.15 -4.35
CA GLY A 473 -4.94 19.52 -3.84
C GLY A 473 -5.21 19.64 -2.34
N ARG A 474 -5.21 18.53 -1.59
CA ARG A 474 -5.60 18.49 -0.17
C ARG A 474 -4.53 17.89 0.73
N GLN A 475 -3.87 16.83 0.27
CA GLN A 475 -2.89 16.06 1.05
C GLN A 475 -1.90 15.35 0.10
N SER A 476 -0.83 14.78 0.64
CA SER A 476 0.07 13.93 -0.13
C SER A 476 -0.45 12.50 -0.26
N ILE A 477 -0.10 11.85 -1.38
CA ILE A 477 -0.12 10.39 -1.48
C ILE A 477 1.09 9.86 -0.73
N VAL A 478 0.87 8.99 0.27
CA VAL A 478 1.96 8.48 1.12
C VAL A 478 2.34 7.09 0.66
N VAL A 479 3.62 6.92 0.31
CA VAL A 479 4.20 5.68 -0.19
C VAL A 479 5.19 5.15 0.83
N TYR A 480 4.93 3.97 1.38
CA TYR A 480 5.79 3.30 2.33
C TYR A 480 6.58 2.20 1.64
N MET A 481 7.89 2.15 1.88
CA MET A 481 8.81 1.16 1.34
C MET A 481 9.60 0.50 2.48
N PRO A 482 8.97 -0.40 3.27
CA PRO A 482 9.70 -1.17 4.27
C PRO A 482 10.83 -1.95 3.61
N TYR A 483 12.02 -1.90 4.21
CA TYR A 483 13.10 -2.84 3.92
C TYR A 483 13.85 -3.18 5.20
N LEU A 484 14.37 -4.41 5.30
CA LEU A 484 15.18 -4.86 6.43
C LEU A 484 16.64 -4.41 6.30
N ALA A 485 17.20 -3.84 7.37
CA ALA A 485 18.60 -3.44 7.44
C ALA A 485 19.54 -4.65 7.49
N GLY A 486 20.66 -4.58 6.77
CA GLY A 486 21.70 -5.61 6.73
C GLY A 486 21.31 -6.86 5.96
N THR A 487 20.29 -6.81 5.10
CA THR A 487 19.80 -7.96 4.33
C THR A 487 19.80 -7.70 2.82
N ALA A 488 19.40 -8.72 2.04
CA ALA A 488 19.18 -8.59 0.60
C ALA A 488 18.13 -7.51 0.25
N ASP A 489 17.20 -7.22 1.16
CA ASP A 489 16.16 -6.21 1.02
C ASP A 489 16.75 -4.79 0.93
N GLU A 490 17.72 -4.47 1.80
CA GLU A 490 18.45 -3.20 1.74
C GLU A 490 19.26 -3.07 0.45
N ARG A 491 19.91 -4.15 -0.01
CA ARG A 491 20.57 -4.17 -1.32
C ARG A 491 19.56 -3.85 -2.43
N GLN A 492 18.40 -4.50 -2.42
CA GLN A 492 17.37 -4.30 -3.43
C GLN A 492 16.85 -2.86 -3.42
N TYR A 493 16.57 -2.31 -2.24
CA TYR A 493 16.18 -0.91 -2.05
C TYR A 493 17.22 0.06 -2.63
N ARG A 494 18.51 -0.14 -2.31
CA ARG A 494 19.60 0.72 -2.80
C ARG A 494 19.71 0.68 -4.33
N VAL A 495 19.68 -0.51 -4.92
CA VAL A 495 19.74 -0.70 -6.37
C VAL A 495 18.51 -0.10 -7.06
N MET A 496 17.32 -0.32 -6.53
CA MET A 496 16.08 0.27 -7.06
C MET A 496 16.14 1.79 -6.99
N THR A 497 16.58 2.35 -5.87
CA THR A 497 16.65 3.81 -5.67
C THR A 497 17.65 4.46 -6.62
N ASP A 498 18.82 3.85 -6.82
CA ASP A 498 19.78 4.34 -7.80
C ASP A 498 19.21 4.22 -9.23
N ARG A 499 18.59 3.09 -9.59
CA ARG A 499 17.88 2.93 -10.86
C ARG A 499 16.82 4.01 -11.07
N GLU A 500 16.06 4.39 -10.05
CA GLU A 500 15.05 5.45 -10.16
C GLU A 500 15.69 6.80 -10.49
N ARG A 501 16.83 7.14 -9.88
CA ARG A 501 17.54 8.40 -10.17
C ARG A 501 18.04 8.45 -11.61
N TRP A 502 18.53 7.32 -12.13
CA TRP A 502 18.91 7.20 -13.53
C TRP A 502 17.72 7.13 -14.49
N PHE A 503 16.59 6.58 -14.04
CA PHE A 503 15.33 6.54 -14.79
C PHE A 503 14.80 7.94 -15.09
N ARG A 504 15.01 8.90 -14.20
CA ARG A 504 14.66 10.31 -14.48
C ARG A 504 15.51 10.95 -15.57
N VAL A 505 16.74 10.46 -15.79
CA VAL A 505 17.66 10.99 -16.80
C VAL A 505 17.40 10.37 -18.18
N VAL A 506 17.14 9.07 -18.24
CA VAL A 506 16.99 8.32 -19.50
C VAL A 506 15.53 7.98 -19.73
N MET A 507 14.97 8.45 -20.86
CA MET A 507 13.60 8.17 -21.30
C MET A 507 13.45 6.70 -21.75
N GLY A 508 13.48 5.72 -20.83
CA GLY A 508 13.22 4.31 -21.17
C GLY A 508 13.58 3.28 -20.10
N GLN A 509 12.65 2.37 -19.79
CA GLN A 509 12.78 1.36 -18.74
C GLN A 509 13.93 0.35 -19.00
N GLU A 510 14.02 -0.19 -20.22
CA GLU A 510 15.02 -1.20 -20.56
C GLU A 510 16.46 -0.65 -20.55
N ALA A 511 16.65 0.59 -20.99
CA ALA A 511 17.96 1.22 -21.00
C ALA A 511 18.51 1.37 -19.57
N VAL A 512 17.65 1.70 -18.61
CA VAL A 512 18.00 1.87 -17.19
C VAL A 512 18.27 0.52 -16.53
N ALA A 513 17.48 -0.51 -16.84
CA ALA A 513 17.73 -1.86 -16.36
C ALA A 513 19.08 -2.42 -16.81
N ARG A 514 19.54 -2.09 -18.03
CA ARG A 514 20.88 -2.42 -18.53
C ARG A 514 21.99 -1.56 -17.91
N LEU A 515 21.67 -0.35 -17.47
CA LEU A 515 22.64 0.59 -16.88
C LEU A 515 23.06 0.18 -15.47
N ILE A 516 22.15 -0.37 -14.67
CA ILE A 516 22.46 -0.78 -13.30
C ILE A 516 22.01 -2.23 -13.16
N ALA A 517 22.95 -3.17 -13.05
CA ALA A 517 22.61 -4.57 -12.79
C ALA A 517 22.30 -4.78 -11.29
N PRO A 518 21.61 -5.87 -10.90
CA PRO A 518 21.38 -6.20 -9.49
C PRO A 518 22.69 -6.24 -8.66
N ASP A 519 23.80 -6.64 -9.29
CA ASP A 519 25.13 -6.73 -8.67
C ASP A 519 25.91 -5.40 -8.69
N SER A 520 25.37 -4.36 -9.34
CA SER A 520 26.00 -3.05 -9.42
C SER A 520 25.80 -2.28 -8.11
N LEU A 521 26.62 -2.57 -7.11
CA LEU A 521 26.77 -1.69 -5.95
C LEU A 521 27.78 -0.59 -6.29
N GLY A 522 27.29 0.49 -6.92
CA GLY A 522 28.07 1.71 -7.05
C GLY A 522 28.47 2.23 -5.67
N ILE A 523 29.66 2.84 -5.57
CA ILE A 523 30.18 3.38 -4.30
C ILE A 523 29.34 4.53 -3.77
N ALA A 524 28.74 5.31 -4.67
CA ALA A 524 27.81 6.37 -4.31
C ALA A 524 26.64 6.45 -5.32
N PRO A 525 25.41 6.71 -4.83
CA PRO A 525 24.27 6.86 -5.72
C PRO A 525 24.37 8.16 -6.53
N LEU A 526 23.66 8.24 -7.66
CA LEU A 526 23.62 9.49 -8.44
C LEU A 526 23.01 10.65 -7.60
N PRO A 527 23.60 11.85 -7.55
CA PRO A 527 23.01 13.00 -6.87
C PRO A 527 21.66 13.38 -7.50
N THR A 528 20.71 13.76 -6.66
CA THR A 528 19.40 14.25 -7.06
C THR A 528 19.52 15.50 -7.93
N ALA A 529 20.48 16.38 -7.63
CA ALA A 529 20.78 17.54 -8.45
C ALA A 529 21.16 17.16 -9.90
N VAL A 530 22.00 16.13 -10.08
CA VAL A 530 22.37 15.64 -11.43
C VAL A 530 21.17 15.04 -12.15
N SER A 531 20.38 14.23 -11.44
CA SER A 531 19.18 13.62 -11.98
C SER A 531 18.18 14.67 -12.48
N ASN A 532 17.94 15.72 -11.68
CA ASN A 532 17.05 16.82 -12.03
C ASN A 532 17.59 17.65 -13.21
N GLU A 533 18.88 17.99 -13.20
CA GLU A 533 19.51 18.78 -14.26
C GLU A 533 19.67 18.03 -15.60
N LEU A 534 19.53 16.71 -15.62
CA LEU A 534 19.58 15.91 -16.85
C LEU A 534 18.21 15.36 -17.26
N ASN A 535 17.15 15.68 -16.52
CA ASN A 535 15.79 15.33 -16.90
C ASN A 535 15.31 16.24 -18.02
N PHE A 536 14.51 15.69 -18.93
CA PHE A 536 13.91 16.43 -20.04
C PHE A 536 12.73 17.31 -19.57
N GLU A 537 12.81 18.61 -19.84
CA GLU A 537 11.75 19.61 -19.60
C GLU A 537 10.89 19.79 -20.86
N LEU A 538 10.03 18.80 -21.12
CA LEU A 538 9.12 18.77 -22.27
C LEU A 538 7.67 19.15 -21.89
N ALA A 539 7.50 19.90 -20.80
CA ALA A 539 6.21 20.46 -20.41
C ALA A 539 5.89 21.73 -21.22
N LEU A 540 4.61 22.06 -21.35
CA LEU A 540 4.13 23.32 -21.96
C LEU A 540 4.49 24.52 -21.10
#